data_AF-A0A1Z5J7R6-F1
#
_entry.id   AF-A0A1Z5J7R6-F1
#
_cell.length_a   1.000
_cell.length_b   1.000
_cell.length_c   1.000
_cell.angle_alpha   90.00
_cell.angle_beta   90.00
_cell.angle_gamma   90.00
#
_symmetry.space_group_name_H-M   'P 1'
#
loop_
_entity.id
_entity.type
_entity.pdbx_description
1 polymer ?
#
loop_
_entity_poly.entity_id
_entity_poly.type
_entity_poly.pdbx_seq_one_letter_code
_entity_poly.pdbx_strand_id
1 'polypeptide(L)'
;MDTEADLETLVAQKDHVNVLRYLRVHQLRDPSLAVRHGQAALKQRSLNDVTRLAIYEQLALAALDLQDHTLADECLSKLREKGVEKDSVRFRLLLGRCLEASGDTAGASQLYDALLKENPANSVALKRKYCILKSQVGQEVATVAALNEYLQNNYSDPSAWSEMAKLRMEQGDFAKAIYAWEEVLLSAPTDPFVHVSIAECYTTVGGLDNLEQARKHFCQALELDASYRRAQFGLVVAANAYLEAASSASRKQQVDEFEVQVAKELVKFGAEQVIQTYNGTSMHAAVQCLMQEYTEDLK
;
A
#
# COMPACT_ATOMS: atom_id res chain seq x y z
N MET A 1 -2.04 -23.27 -30.79
CA MET A 1 -1.60 -22.23 -31.74
C MET A 1 -1.24 -21.04 -30.88
N ASP A 2 -0.01 -21.10 -30.36
CA ASP A 2 0.61 -20.05 -29.56
C ASP A 2 1.22 -19.04 -30.51
N THR A 3 0.62 -17.85 -30.53
CA THR A 3 1.33 -16.62 -30.77
C THR A 3 0.91 -15.73 -29.63
N GLU A 4 1.71 -15.68 -28.56
CA GLU A 4 1.59 -14.64 -27.52
C GLU A 4 1.96 -13.31 -28.18
N ALA A 5 1.03 -12.78 -28.98
CA ALA A 5 1.09 -11.41 -29.43
C ALA A 5 1.06 -10.53 -28.19
N ASP A 6 1.99 -9.57 -28.13
CA ASP A 6 2.02 -8.57 -27.06
C ASP A 6 0.73 -7.74 -27.06
N LEU A 7 0.49 -7.04 -25.94
CA LEU A 7 -0.73 -6.26 -25.77
C LEU A 7 -0.93 -5.23 -26.89
N GLU A 8 0.16 -4.60 -27.34
CA GLU A 8 0.13 -3.60 -28.42
C GLU A 8 -0.36 -4.21 -29.74
N THR A 9 0.14 -5.39 -30.10
CA THR A 9 -0.28 -6.11 -31.30
C THR A 9 -1.76 -6.50 -31.22
N LEU A 10 -2.21 -7.01 -30.08
CA LEU A 10 -3.62 -7.39 -29.87
C LEU A 10 -4.56 -6.18 -29.98
N VAL A 11 -4.14 -5.03 -29.44
CA VAL A 11 -4.89 -3.77 -29.54
C VAL A 11 -4.94 -3.28 -30.99
N ALA A 12 -3.82 -3.31 -31.71
CA ALA A 12 -3.73 -2.90 -33.11
C ALA A 12 -4.63 -3.76 -34.02
N GLN A 13 -4.69 -5.07 -33.77
CA GLN A 13 -5.52 -6.02 -34.50
C GLN A 13 -7.01 -5.95 -34.13
N LYS A 14 -7.38 -5.14 -33.12
CA LYS A 14 -8.74 -5.08 -32.54
C LYS A 14 -9.24 -6.45 -32.07
N ASP A 15 -8.33 -7.29 -31.58
CA ASP A 15 -8.68 -8.58 -30.98
C ASP A 15 -9.16 -8.37 -29.53
N HIS A 16 -10.38 -7.86 -29.40
CA HIS A 16 -10.93 -7.42 -28.12
C HIS A 16 -10.96 -8.53 -27.05
N VAL A 17 -11.25 -9.78 -27.44
CA VAL A 17 -11.33 -10.90 -26.48
C VAL A 17 -9.95 -11.25 -25.94
N ASN A 18 -8.93 -11.31 -26.81
CA ASN A 18 -7.57 -11.61 -26.38
C ASN A 18 -6.92 -10.44 -25.62
N VAL A 19 -7.24 -9.17 -25.95
CA VAL A 19 -6.85 -8.02 -25.11
C VAL A 19 -7.38 -8.19 -23.68
N LEU A 20 -8.67 -8.47 -23.52
CA LEU A 20 -9.29 -8.65 -22.20
C LEU A 20 -8.70 -9.85 -21.45
N ARG A 21 -8.41 -10.94 -22.16
CA ARG A 21 -7.72 -12.10 -21.61
C ARG A 21 -6.31 -11.75 -21.16
N TYR A 22 -5.55 -11.01 -21.96
CA TYR A 22 -4.19 -10.56 -21.64
C TYR A 22 -4.19 -9.74 -20.36
N LEU A 23 -5.10 -8.76 -20.24
CA LEU A 23 -5.24 -7.96 -19.01
C LEU A 23 -5.50 -8.83 -17.77
N ARG A 24 -6.35 -9.87 -17.87
CA ARG A 24 -6.63 -10.78 -16.74
C ARG A 24 -5.45 -11.68 -16.39
N VAL A 25 -4.78 -12.25 -17.40
CA VAL A 25 -3.67 -13.20 -17.19
C VAL A 25 -2.46 -12.50 -16.59
N HIS A 26 -2.12 -11.32 -17.10
CA HIS A 26 -0.99 -10.52 -16.62
C HIS A 26 -1.35 -9.61 -15.44
N GLN A 27 -2.59 -9.67 -14.93
CA GLN A 27 -3.09 -8.87 -13.81
C GLN A 27 -2.85 -7.35 -14.00
N LEU A 28 -2.93 -6.88 -15.25
CA LEU A 28 -2.70 -5.48 -15.59
C LEU A 28 -3.93 -4.67 -15.26
N ARG A 29 -3.76 -3.64 -14.43
CA ARG A 29 -4.83 -2.72 -14.05
C ARG A 29 -4.93 -1.57 -15.06
N ASP A 30 -5.65 -1.80 -16.15
CA ASP A 30 -6.05 -0.77 -17.12
C ASP A 30 -7.58 -0.81 -17.33
N PRO A 31 -8.34 -0.10 -16.46
CA PRO A 31 -9.80 -0.15 -16.50
C PRO A 31 -10.37 0.54 -17.75
N SER A 32 -9.72 1.60 -18.25
CA SER A 32 -10.12 2.30 -19.48
C SER A 32 -10.05 1.40 -20.70
N LEU A 33 -8.94 0.66 -20.85
CA LEU A 33 -8.77 -0.30 -21.95
C LEU A 33 -9.75 -1.47 -21.81
N ALA A 34 -9.94 -1.98 -20.59
CA ALA A 34 -10.89 -3.04 -20.30
C ALA A 34 -12.34 -2.64 -20.66
N VAL A 35 -12.77 -1.41 -20.32
CA VAL A 35 -14.10 -0.92 -20.69
C VAL A 35 -14.25 -0.81 -22.20
N ARG A 36 -13.30 -0.16 -22.88
CA ARG A 36 -13.32 0.03 -24.34
C ARG A 36 -13.40 -1.29 -25.09
N HIS A 37 -12.53 -2.25 -24.77
CA HIS A 37 -12.49 -3.54 -25.45
C HIS A 37 -13.64 -4.44 -25.01
N GLY A 38 -14.09 -4.36 -23.75
CA GLY A 38 -15.26 -5.09 -23.24
C GLY A 38 -16.54 -4.74 -23.99
N GLN A 39 -16.84 -3.44 -24.11
CA GLN A 39 -18.00 -2.97 -24.86
C GLN A 39 -17.93 -3.33 -26.35
N ALA A 40 -16.74 -3.27 -26.96
CA ALA A 40 -16.54 -3.66 -28.35
C ALA A 40 -16.73 -5.16 -28.57
N ALA A 41 -16.19 -6.00 -27.67
CA ALA A 41 -16.34 -7.45 -27.73
C ALA A 41 -17.81 -7.88 -27.59
N LEU A 42 -18.56 -7.28 -26.67
CA LEU A 42 -19.98 -7.62 -26.45
C LEU A 42 -20.89 -7.33 -27.65
N LYS A 43 -20.46 -6.47 -28.59
CA LYS A 43 -21.19 -6.21 -29.85
C LYS A 43 -21.01 -7.33 -30.89
N GLN A 44 -20.01 -8.20 -30.73
CA GLN A 44 -19.74 -9.29 -31.68
C GLN A 44 -20.75 -10.44 -31.48
N ARG A 45 -21.30 -10.95 -32.59
CA ARG A 45 -22.34 -12.00 -32.57
C ARG A 45 -21.81 -13.40 -32.26
N SER A 46 -20.52 -13.67 -32.52
CA SER A 46 -19.90 -14.99 -32.41
C SER A 46 -19.38 -15.36 -31.02
N LEU A 47 -19.64 -14.56 -29.98
CA LEU A 47 -19.18 -14.89 -28.63
C LEU A 47 -19.97 -16.07 -28.03
N ASN A 48 -19.22 -17.05 -27.54
CA ASN A 48 -19.76 -18.08 -26.66
C ASN A 48 -20.24 -17.46 -25.34
N ASP A 49 -21.19 -18.12 -24.66
CA ASP A 49 -21.79 -17.54 -23.44
C ASP A 49 -20.79 -17.45 -22.28
N VAL A 50 -19.85 -18.39 -22.15
CA VAL A 50 -18.82 -18.36 -21.09
C VAL A 50 -17.92 -17.12 -21.21
N THR A 51 -17.41 -16.81 -22.41
CA THR A 51 -16.60 -15.60 -22.65
C THR A 51 -17.42 -14.36 -22.44
N ARG A 52 -18.69 -14.36 -22.86
CA ARG A 52 -19.60 -13.22 -22.66
C ARG A 52 -19.79 -12.91 -21.18
N LEU A 53 -20.02 -13.92 -20.34
CA LEU A 53 -20.13 -13.75 -18.88
C LEU A 53 -18.82 -13.22 -18.27
N ALA A 54 -17.68 -13.79 -18.65
CA ALA A 54 -16.37 -13.32 -18.17
C ALA A 54 -16.09 -11.86 -18.56
N ILE A 55 -16.57 -11.42 -19.73
CA ILE A 55 -16.45 -10.02 -20.16
C ILE A 55 -17.37 -9.12 -19.34
N TYR A 56 -18.62 -9.50 -19.07
CA TYR A 56 -19.50 -8.69 -18.21
C TYR A 56 -18.91 -8.47 -16.82
N GLU A 57 -18.32 -9.50 -16.21
CA GLU A 57 -17.68 -9.36 -14.91
C GLU A 57 -16.44 -8.47 -14.94
N GLN A 58 -15.56 -8.65 -15.93
CA GLN A 58 -14.39 -7.80 -16.09
C GLN A 58 -14.78 -6.35 -16.38
N LEU A 59 -15.83 -6.15 -17.18
CA LEU A 59 -16.38 -4.85 -17.51
C LEU A 59 -16.98 -4.17 -16.28
N ALA A 60 -17.72 -4.91 -15.45
CA ALA A 60 -18.25 -4.41 -14.19
C ALA A 60 -17.12 -3.96 -13.25
N LEU A 61 -16.08 -4.77 -13.08
CA LEU A 61 -14.92 -4.40 -12.25
C LEU A 61 -14.18 -3.17 -12.77
N ALA A 62 -13.97 -3.09 -14.10
CA ALA A 62 -13.33 -1.95 -14.72
C ALA A 62 -14.19 -0.67 -14.63
N ALA A 63 -15.51 -0.80 -14.76
CA ALA A 63 -16.45 0.30 -14.58
C ALA A 63 -16.43 0.85 -13.15
N LEU A 64 -16.37 -0.02 -12.14
CA LEU A 64 -16.21 0.39 -10.74
C LEU A 64 -14.90 1.15 -10.51
N ASP A 65 -13.80 0.72 -11.11
CA ASP A 65 -12.51 1.42 -11.04
C ASP A 65 -12.58 2.83 -11.67
N LEU A 66 -13.44 3.04 -12.67
CA LEU A 66 -13.70 4.34 -13.31
C LEU A 66 -14.84 5.14 -12.66
N GLN A 67 -15.41 4.66 -11.55
CA GLN A 67 -16.60 5.24 -10.89
C GLN A 67 -17.85 5.29 -11.79
N ASP A 68 -17.91 4.48 -12.84
CA ASP A 68 -19.10 4.30 -13.68
C ASP A 68 -20.02 3.25 -13.04
N HIS A 69 -20.75 3.67 -12.01
CA HIS A 69 -21.69 2.82 -11.29
C HIS A 69 -22.82 2.30 -12.19
N THR A 70 -23.24 3.12 -13.17
CA THR A 70 -24.30 2.76 -14.11
C THR A 70 -23.92 1.56 -14.97
N LEU A 71 -22.72 1.57 -15.57
CA LEU A 71 -22.24 0.47 -16.39
C LEU A 71 -21.99 -0.79 -15.55
N ALA A 72 -21.53 -0.65 -14.30
CA ALA A 72 -21.35 -1.78 -13.40
C ALA A 72 -22.68 -2.49 -13.08
N ASP A 73 -23.74 -1.72 -12.78
CA ASP A 73 -25.08 -2.26 -12.49
C ASP A 73 -25.75 -2.87 -13.72
N GLU A 74 -25.53 -2.29 -14.91
CA GLU A 74 -25.96 -2.89 -16.18
C GLU A 74 -25.31 -4.27 -16.40
N CYS A 75 -24.00 -4.38 -16.14
CA CYS A 75 -23.28 -5.65 -16.26
C CYS A 75 -23.80 -6.70 -15.28
N LEU A 76 -24.03 -6.31 -14.01
CA LEU A 76 -24.64 -7.20 -13.01
C LEU A 76 -26.04 -7.68 -13.43
N SER A 77 -26.86 -6.79 -13.96
CA SER A 77 -28.20 -7.12 -14.47
C SER A 77 -28.12 -8.12 -15.62
N LYS A 78 -27.18 -7.93 -16.54
CA LYS A 78 -26.93 -8.85 -17.66
C LYS A 78 -26.45 -10.23 -17.23
N LEU A 79 -25.58 -10.30 -16.21
CA LEU A 79 -25.17 -11.57 -15.62
C LEU A 79 -26.37 -12.34 -15.06
N ARG A 80 -27.26 -11.64 -14.34
CA ARG A 80 -28.48 -12.24 -13.79
C ARG A 80 -29.47 -12.69 -14.87
N GLU A 81 -29.69 -11.88 -15.91
CA GLU A 81 -30.53 -12.23 -17.07
C GLU A 81 -30.02 -13.50 -17.77
N LYS A 82 -28.71 -13.69 -17.83
CA LYS A 82 -28.06 -14.87 -18.43
C LYS A 82 -28.07 -16.12 -17.53
N GLY A 83 -28.75 -16.06 -16.39
CA GLY A 83 -28.96 -17.22 -15.52
C GLY A 83 -27.80 -17.50 -14.57
N VAL A 84 -26.88 -16.54 -14.33
CA VAL A 84 -25.91 -16.68 -13.25
C VAL A 84 -26.66 -16.78 -11.93
N GLU A 85 -26.41 -17.88 -11.20
CA GLU A 85 -27.05 -18.15 -9.92
C GLU A 85 -26.74 -17.02 -8.93
N LYS A 86 -27.79 -16.50 -8.28
CA LYS A 86 -27.64 -15.43 -7.27
C LYS A 86 -26.76 -15.85 -6.09
N ASP A 87 -26.73 -17.15 -5.80
CA ASP A 87 -25.97 -17.72 -4.69
C ASP A 87 -24.53 -18.04 -5.10
N SER A 88 -24.16 -17.87 -6.37
CA SER A 88 -22.77 -18.00 -6.81
C SER A 88 -21.87 -17.04 -6.04
N VAL A 89 -20.79 -17.57 -5.45
CA VAL A 89 -19.78 -16.79 -4.72
C VAL A 89 -19.24 -15.65 -5.58
N ARG A 90 -18.98 -15.92 -6.86
CA ARG A 90 -18.43 -14.96 -7.82
C ARG A 90 -19.39 -13.79 -8.07
N PHE A 91 -20.68 -14.10 -8.22
CA PHE A 91 -21.72 -13.08 -8.39
C PHE A 91 -21.90 -12.24 -7.12
N ARG A 92 -21.97 -12.87 -5.94
CA ARG A 92 -22.10 -12.17 -4.66
C ARG A 92 -20.91 -11.27 -4.35
N LEU A 93 -19.69 -11.69 -4.67
CA LEU A 93 -18.50 -10.82 -4.53
C LEU A 93 -18.58 -9.57 -5.44
N LEU A 94 -19.06 -9.72 -6.67
CA LEU A 94 -19.23 -8.58 -7.57
C LEU A 94 -20.36 -7.65 -7.10
N LEU A 95 -21.49 -8.22 -6.68
CA LEU A 95 -22.62 -7.48 -6.10
C LEU A 95 -22.17 -6.68 -4.87
N GLY A 96 -21.39 -7.28 -3.97
CA GLY A 96 -20.84 -6.60 -2.80
C GLY A 96 -20.02 -5.37 -3.19
N ARG A 97 -19.17 -5.48 -4.21
CA ARG A 97 -18.38 -4.33 -4.69
C ARG A 97 -19.25 -3.22 -5.29
N CYS A 98 -20.33 -3.57 -5.99
CA CYS A 98 -21.30 -2.58 -6.49
C CYS A 98 -22.05 -1.89 -5.34
N LEU A 99 -22.45 -2.64 -4.30
CA LEU A 99 -23.06 -2.07 -3.09
C LEU A 99 -22.10 -1.12 -2.36
N GLU A 100 -20.81 -1.48 -2.25
CA GLU A 100 -19.80 -0.58 -1.69
C GLU A 100 -19.66 0.71 -2.51
N ALA A 101 -19.64 0.58 -3.84
CA ALA A 101 -19.49 1.72 -4.74
C ALA A 101 -20.73 2.64 -4.74
N SER A 102 -21.93 2.10 -4.50
CA SER A 102 -23.16 2.89 -4.35
C SER A 102 -23.36 3.47 -2.95
N GLY A 103 -22.45 3.16 -2.01
CA GLY A 103 -22.49 3.65 -0.62
C GLY A 103 -23.30 2.77 0.34
N ASP A 104 -23.92 1.67 -0.13
CA ASP A 104 -24.58 0.69 0.72
C ASP A 104 -23.57 -0.26 1.39
N THR A 105 -22.76 0.32 2.28
CA THR A 105 -21.75 -0.41 3.07
C THR A 105 -22.38 -1.44 4.01
N ALA A 106 -23.61 -1.20 4.47
CA ALA A 106 -24.33 -2.13 5.33
C ALA A 106 -24.76 -3.38 4.57
N GLY A 107 -25.37 -3.22 3.39
CA GLY A 107 -25.73 -4.34 2.50
C GLY A 107 -24.50 -5.12 2.05
N ALA A 108 -23.41 -4.43 1.70
CA ALA A 108 -22.14 -5.07 1.36
C ALA A 108 -21.59 -5.91 2.52
N SER A 109 -21.59 -5.36 3.74
CA SER A 109 -21.09 -6.06 4.94
C SER A 109 -21.88 -7.34 5.22
N GLN A 110 -23.22 -7.27 5.18
CA GLN A 110 -24.07 -8.45 5.36
C GLN A 110 -23.79 -9.54 4.33
N LEU A 111 -23.54 -9.14 3.08
CA LEU A 111 -23.23 -10.06 2.00
C LEU A 111 -21.87 -10.75 2.20
N TYR A 112 -20.85 -10.00 2.59
CA TYR A 112 -19.53 -10.57 2.90
C TYR A 112 -19.56 -11.46 4.13
N ASP A 113 -20.29 -11.09 5.17
CA ASP A 113 -20.46 -11.95 6.35
C ASP A 113 -21.18 -13.27 6.01
N ALA A 114 -22.17 -13.25 5.11
CA ALA A 114 -22.79 -14.47 4.62
C ALA A 114 -21.80 -15.36 3.86
N LEU A 115 -20.97 -14.77 2.99
CA LEU A 115 -19.91 -15.49 2.27
C LEU A 115 -18.87 -16.11 3.23
N LEU A 116 -18.51 -15.40 4.29
CA LEU A 116 -17.55 -15.87 5.29
C LEU A 116 -18.13 -16.95 6.21
N LYS A 117 -19.44 -16.95 6.47
CA LYS A 117 -20.12 -18.06 7.16
C LYS A 117 -20.06 -19.36 6.36
N GLU A 118 -20.19 -19.27 5.03
CA GLU A 118 -20.10 -20.42 4.14
C GLU A 118 -18.66 -20.88 3.93
N ASN A 119 -17.73 -19.93 3.75
CA ASN A 119 -16.31 -20.19 3.60
C ASN A 119 -15.48 -19.14 4.35
N PRO A 120 -15.03 -19.45 5.58
CA PRO A 120 -14.20 -18.54 6.38
C PRO A 120 -12.86 -18.19 5.73
N ALA A 121 -12.35 -19.02 4.82
CA ALA A 121 -11.07 -18.80 4.14
C ALA A 121 -11.21 -17.99 2.82
N ASN A 122 -12.38 -17.40 2.54
CA ASN A 122 -12.57 -16.59 1.34
C ASN A 122 -11.76 -15.28 1.43
N SER A 123 -10.56 -15.29 0.84
CA SER A 123 -9.63 -14.16 0.88
C SER A 123 -10.22 -12.86 0.32
N VAL A 124 -11.04 -12.94 -0.73
CA VAL A 124 -11.67 -11.73 -1.30
C VAL A 124 -12.66 -11.13 -0.32
N ALA A 125 -13.52 -11.94 0.29
CA ALA A 125 -14.50 -11.46 1.28
C ALA A 125 -13.81 -10.93 2.55
N LEU A 126 -12.78 -11.63 3.06
CA LEU A 126 -11.96 -11.16 4.19
C LEU A 126 -11.32 -9.80 3.87
N LYS A 127 -10.77 -9.65 2.66
CA LYS A 127 -10.16 -8.39 2.21
C LYS A 127 -11.16 -7.25 2.20
N ARG A 128 -12.35 -7.47 1.62
CA ARG A 128 -13.40 -6.45 1.58
C ARG A 128 -13.91 -6.08 2.97
N LYS A 129 -14.05 -7.07 3.87
CA LYS A 129 -14.50 -6.85 5.25
C LYS A 129 -13.59 -5.88 6.00
N TYR A 130 -12.27 -6.09 6.01
CA TYR A 130 -11.38 -5.16 6.71
C TYR A 130 -11.33 -3.78 6.00
N CYS A 131 -11.45 -3.72 4.67
CA CYS A 131 -11.53 -2.44 3.96
C CYS A 131 -12.76 -1.61 4.36
N ILE A 132 -13.93 -2.26 4.49
CA ILE A 132 -15.14 -1.57 4.95
C ILE A 132 -14.96 -1.08 6.38
N LEU A 133 -14.49 -1.94 7.29
CA LEU A 133 -14.26 -1.56 8.69
C LEU A 133 -13.30 -0.38 8.80
N LYS A 134 -12.20 -0.40 8.03
CA LYS A 134 -11.23 0.70 7.99
C LYS A 134 -11.85 2.03 7.54
N SER A 135 -12.81 1.98 6.62
CA SER A 135 -13.47 3.20 6.12
C SER A 135 -14.43 3.84 7.14
N GLN A 136 -14.78 3.12 8.21
CA GLN A 136 -15.71 3.58 9.23
C GLN A 136 -14.96 4.22 10.40
N VAL A 137 -15.45 5.37 10.85
CA VAL A 137 -14.88 6.09 12.00
C VAL A 137 -15.06 5.27 13.28
N GLY A 138 -13.98 5.11 14.06
CA GLY A 138 -14.00 4.45 15.37
C GLY A 138 -13.97 2.91 15.34
N GLN A 139 -13.79 2.30 14.16
CA GLN A 139 -13.74 0.83 14.00
C GLN A 139 -12.31 0.26 13.96
N GLU A 140 -11.32 0.95 14.53
CA GLU A 140 -9.91 0.56 14.46
C GLU A 140 -9.64 -0.83 15.05
N VAL A 141 -10.22 -1.14 16.22
CA VAL A 141 -10.06 -2.44 16.88
C VAL A 141 -10.64 -3.57 16.02
N ALA A 142 -11.83 -3.36 15.46
CA ALA A 142 -12.47 -4.33 14.56
C ALA A 142 -11.67 -4.49 13.26
N THR A 143 -11.12 -3.40 12.73
CA THR A 143 -10.28 -3.41 11.53
C THR A 143 -9.01 -4.24 11.74
N VAL A 144 -8.32 -4.04 12.87
CA VAL A 144 -7.14 -4.83 13.24
C VAL A 144 -7.48 -6.31 13.38
N ALA A 145 -8.60 -6.65 14.02
CA ALA A 145 -9.04 -8.04 14.15
C ALA A 145 -9.32 -8.68 12.78
N ALA A 146 -10.01 -7.98 11.89
CA ALA A 146 -10.31 -8.45 10.54
C ALA A 146 -9.05 -8.55 9.66
N LEU A 147 -8.09 -7.62 9.80
CA LEU A 147 -6.79 -7.71 9.14
C LEU A 147 -5.98 -8.92 9.60
N ASN A 148 -5.97 -9.22 10.91
CA ASN A 148 -5.32 -10.41 11.43
C ASN A 148 -5.95 -11.69 10.86
N GLU A 149 -7.29 -11.77 10.81
CA GLU A 149 -8.01 -12.89 10.20
C GLU A 149 -7.65 -13.06 8.70
N TYR A 150 -7.52 -11.95 7.97
CA TYR A 150 -7.07 -11.97 6.57
C TYR A 150 -5.63 -12.48 6.43
N LEU A 151 -4.71 -11.94 7.23
CA LEU A 151 -3.27 -12.25 7.16
C LEU A 151 -2.95 -13.69 7.61
N GLN A 152 -3.78 -14.32 8.45
CA GLN A 152 -3.63 -15.75 8.78
C GLN A 152 -3.63 -16.65 7.53
N ASN A 153 -4.42 -16.30 6.51
CA ASN A 153 -4.52 -17.06 5.27
C ASN A 153 -3.72 -16.43 4.11
N ASN A 154 -3.33 -15.17 4.23
CA ASN A 154 -2.68 -14.39 3.16
C ASN A 154 -1.43 -13.65 3.69
N TYR A 155 -0.55 -14.39 4.38
CA TYR A 155 0.62 -13.85 5.07
C TYR A 155 1.63 -13.16 4.13
N SER A 156 1.57 -13.44 2.84
CA SER A 156 2.47 -12.85 1.83
C SER A 156 1.89 -11.63 1.12
N ASP A 157 0.81 -11.02 1.61
CA ASP A 157 0.23 -9.79 1.02
C ASP A 157 0.89 -8.54 1.63
N PRO A 158 1.88 -7.92 0.95
CA PRO A 158 2.56 -6.73 1.48
C PRO A 158 1.63 -5.52 1.59
N SER A 159 0.55 -5.45 0.81
CA SER A 159 -0.41 -4.36 0.90
C SER A 159 -1.19 -4.44 2.21
N ALA A 160 -1.59 -5.63 2.63
CA ALA A 160 -2.28 -5.82 3.91
C ALA A 160 -1.37 -5.57 5.11
N TRP A 161 -0.10 -5.98 5.05
CA TRP A 161 0.90 -5.65 6.08
C TRP A 161 1.16 -4.14 6.17
N SER A 162 1.26 -3.45 5.05
CA SER A 162 1.39 -1.98 5.03
C SER A 162 0.20 -1.29 5.71
N GLU A 163 -1.02 -1.83 5.52
CA GLU A 163 -2.21 -1.29 6.17
C GLU A 163 -2.26 -1.59 7.67
N MET A 164 -1.82 -2.78 8.08
CA MET A 164 -1.63 -3.11 9.50
C MET A 164 -0.64 -2.15 10.15
N ALA A 165 0.51 -1.90 9.50
CA ALA A 165 1.54 -1.03 10.03
C ALA A 165 1.03 0.40 10.28
N LYS A 166 0.32 0.99 9.29
CA LYS A 166 -0.29 2.32 9.43
C LYS A 166 -1.30 2.39 10.58
N LEU A 167 -2.19 1.40 10.70
CA LEU A 167 -3.16 1.36 11.79
C LEU A 167 -2.48 1.24 13.16
N ARG A 168 -1.39 0.48 13.26
CA ARG A 168 -0.61 0.38 14.50
C ARG A 168 0.10 1.69 14.85
N MET A 169 0.60 2.41 13.85
CA MET A 169 1.16 3.76 14.06
C MET A 169 0.08 4.74 14.55
N GLU A 170 -1.12 4.72 13.98
CA GLU A 170 -2.25 5.54 14.41
C GLU A 170 -2.66 5.24 15.87
N GLN A 171 -2.56 3.97 16.29
CA GLN A 171 -2.79 3.53 17.67
C GLN A 171 -1.62 3.84 18.63
N GLY A 172 -0.48 4.31 18.12
CA GLY A 172 0.76 4.52 18.89
C GLY A 172 1.50 3.23 19.27
N ASP A 173 1.11 2.08 18.74
CA ASP A 173 1.79 0.80 18.95
C ASP A 173 2.93 0.61 17.94
N PHE A 174 3.98 1.41 18.09
CA PHE A 174 5.10 1.44 17.16
C PHE A 174 5.88 0.13 17.11
N ALA A 175 5.92 -0.65 18.19
CA ALA A 175 6.58 -1.95 18.20
C ALA A 175 5.89 -2.93 17.23
N LYS A 176 4.54 -2.99 17.25
CA LYS A 176 3.81 -3.80 16.26
C LYS A 176 3.82 -3.19 14.87
N ALA A 177 3.92 -1.87 14.74
CA ALA A 177 4.07 -1.22 13.44
C ALA A 177 5.40 -1.59 12.76
N ILE A 178 6.51 -1.62 13.51
CA ILE A 178 7.82 -2.05 13.03
C ILE A 178 7.74 -3.48 12.50
N TYR A 179 7.19 -4.41 13.28
CA TYR A 179 7.01 -5.80 12.85
C TYR A 179 6.23 -5.89 11.53
N ALA A 180 5.11 -5.17 11.43
CA ALA A 180 4.31 -5.15 10.21
C ALA A 180 5.06 -4.56 9.01
N TRP A 181 5.89 -3.53 9.21
CA TRP A 181 6.73 -2.98 8.14
C TRP A 181 7.88 -3.91 7.75
N GLU A 182 8.45 -4.66 8.69
CA GLU A 182 9.47 -5.67 8.40
C GLU A 182 8.92 -6.78 7.49
N GLU A 183 7.68 -7.21 7.69
CA GLU A 183 7.00 -8.15 6.77
C GLU A 183 6.83 -7.55 5.36
N VAL A 184 6.57 -6.24 5.24
CA VAL A 184 6.55 -5.56 3.93
C VAL A 184 7.96 -5.52 3.32
N LEU A 185 8.98 -5.26 4.13
CA LEU A 185 10.38 -5.17 3.70
C LEU A 185 10.86 -6.47 3.06
N LEU A 186 10.41 -7.63 3.56
CA LEU A 186 10.73 -8.93 2.97
C LEU A 186 10.27 -9.06 1.51
N SER A 187 9.18 -8.38 1.14
CA SER A 187 8.63 -8.39 -0.22
C SER A 187 9.21 -7.27 -1.10
N ALA A 188 9.58 -6.14 -0.49
CA ALA A 188 10.05 -4.94 -1.19
C ALA A 188 11.33 -4.37 -0.54
N PRO A 189 12.47 -5.10 -0.56
CA PRO A 189 13.69 -4.71 0.14
C PRO A 189 14.39 -3.48 -0.48
N THR A 190 14.00 -3.09 -1.69
CA THR A 190 14.58 -1.95 -2.42
C THR A 190 13.66 -0.74 -2.43
N ASP A 191 12.58 -0.73 -1.65
CA ASP A 191 11.67 0.42 -1.55
C ASP A 191 12.14 1.38 -0.44
N PRO A 192 12.63 2.60 -0.79
CA PRO A 192 13.04 3.58 0.21
C PRO A 192 11.93 3.96 1.19
N PHE A 193 10.66 3.92 0.76
CA PHE A 193 9.52 4.30 1.60
C PHE A 193 9.36 3.35 2.79
N VAL A 194 9.61 2.04 2.60
CA VAL A 194 9.51 1.05 3.67
C VAL A 194 10.61 1.28 4.71
N HIS A 195 11.84 1.52 4.26
CA HIS A 195 12.94 1.86 5.15
C HIS A 195 12.68 3.13 5.98
N VAL A 196 12.16 4.18 5.34
CA VAL A 196 11.77 5.42 6.04
C VAL A 196 10.67 5.16 7.06
N SER A 197 9.65 4.38 6.71
CA SER A 197 8.54 4.09 7.61
C SER A 197 8.99 3.32 8.87
N ILE A 198 9.91 2.36 8.70
CA ILE A 198 10.55 1.64 9.82
C ILE A 198 11.39 2.60 10.66
N ALA A 199 12.22 3.43 10.02
CA ALA A 199 13.10 4.36 10.70
C ALA A 199 12.34 5.39 11.54
N GLU A 200 11.21 5.89 11.03
CA GLU A 200 10.33 6.81 11.77
C GLU A 200 9.70 6.15 13.00
N CYS A 201 9.30 4.88 12.89
CA CYS A 201 8.79 4.14 14.04
C CYS A 201 9.88 3.96 15.09
N TYR A 202 11.09 3.52 14.70
CA TYR A 202 12.22 3.39 15.63
C TYR A 202 12.61 4.73 16.29
N THR A 203 12.61 5.82 15.52
CA THR A 203 12.90 7.17 16.04
C THR A 203 11.85 7.59 17.07
N THR A 204 10.59 7.26 16.84
CA THR A 204 9.49 7.60 17.75
C THR A 204 9.52 6.78 19.04
N VAL A 205 9.88 5.49 18.96
CA VAL A 205 10.07 4.65 20.17
C VAL A 205 11.24 5.18 21.00
N GLY A 206 12.33 5.60 20.33
CA GLY A 206 13.52 6.12 20.99
C GLY A 206 14.30 5.04 21.76
N GLY A 207 15.31 5.49 22.52
CA GLY A 207 16.30 4.60 23.14
C GLY A 207 17.48 4.35 22.20
N LEU A 208 18.66 4.11 22.77
CA LEU A 208 19.93 4.07 22.02
C LEU A 208 19.89 3.03 20.89
N ASP A 209 19.47 1.80 21.21
CA ASP A 209 19.43 0.69 20.25
C ASP A 209 18.46 0.98 19.08
N ASN A 210 17.28 1.50 19.38
CA ASN A 210 16.28 1.83 18.35
C ASN A 210 16.74 3.01 17.50
N LEU A 211 17.35 4.04 18.11
CA LEU A 211 17.87 5.19 17.37
C LEU A 211 19.07 4.82 16.49
N GLU A 212 19.86 3.83 16.87
CA GLU A 212 20.86 3.22 15.99
C GLU A 212 20.20 2.53 14.78
N GLN A 213 19.16 1.71 15.00
CA GLN A 213 18.41 1.09 13.90
C GLN A 213 17.75 2.13 12.99
N ALA A 214 17.16 3.18 13.56
CA ALA A 214 16.56 4.27 12.80
C ALA A 214 17.56 4.92 11.84
N ARG A 215 18.77 5.25 12.33
CA ARG A 215 19.85 5.80 11.50
C ARG A 215 20.21 4.86 10.36
N LYS A 216 20.38 3.57 10.63
CA LYS A 216 20.69 2.55 9.59
C LYS A 216 19.63 2.50 8.51
N HIS A 217 18.34 2.47 8.88
CA HIS A 217 17.25 2.45 7.91
C HIS A 217 17.15 3.77 7.12
N PHE A 218 17.37 4.93 7.74
CA PHE A 218 17.43 6.20 7.01
C PHE A 218 18.60 6.25 6.02
N CYS A 219 19.79 5.77 6.41
CA CYS A 219 20.92 5.66 5.49
C CYS A 219 20.60 4.74 4.31
N GLN A 220 20.01 3.56 4.57
CA GLN A 220 19.62 2.63 3.50
C GLN A 220 18.61 3.26 2.54
N ALA A 221 17.64 4.03 3.04
CA ALA A 221 16.70 4.76 2.21
C ALA A 221 17.41 5.79 1.31
N LEU A 222 18.41 6.50 1.83
CA LEU A 222 19.20 7.47 1.06
C LEU A 222 20.17 6.82 0.06
N GLU A 223 20.64 5.60 0.32
CA GLU A 223 21.39 4.82 -0.66
C GLU A 223 20.51 4.40 -1.84
N LEU A 224 19.25 4.02 -1.56
CA LEU A 224 18.28 3.64 -2.59
C LEU A 224 17.75 4.87 -3.36
N ASP A 225 17.47 5.97 -2.66
CA ASP A 225 17.05 7.25 -3.23
C ASP A 225 17.63 8.43 -2.43
N ALA A 226 18.74 8.98 -2.93
CA ALA A 226 19.41 10.12 -2.32
C ALA A 226 18.56 11.40 -2.30
N SER A 227 17.53 11.49 -3.15
CA SER A 227 16.63 12.64 -3.24
C SER A 227 15.44 12.56 -2.28
N TYR A 228 15.32 11.47 -1.52
CA TYR A 228 14.22 11.22 -0.62
C TYR A 228 14.27 12.16 0.59
N ARG A 229 13.68 13.35 0.44
CA ARG A 229 13.73 14.45 1.43
C ARG A 229 13.38 14.03 2.85
N ARG A 230 12.35 13.19 3.00
CA ARG A 230 11.89 12.74 4.32
C ARG A 230 12.93 11.87 5.04
N ALA A 231 13.77 11.14 4.30
CA ALA A 231 14.91 10.39 4.84
C ALA A 231 16.06 11.32 5.20
N GLN A 232 16.32 12.35 4.39
CA GLN A 232 17.38 13.34 4.68
C GLN A 232 17.10 14.06 6.02
N PHE A 233 15.88 14.55 6.21
CA PHE A 233 15.46 15.14 7.49
C PHE A 233 15.41 14.11 8.62
N GLY A 234 14.85 12.93 8.36
CA GLY A 234 14.75 11.85 9.34
C GLY A 234 16.11 11.42 9.89
N LEU A 235 17.14 11.36 9.05
CA LEU A 235 18.51 11.04 9.47
C LEU A 235 19.06 12.08 10.45
N VAL A 236 18.91 13.37 10.15
CA VAL A 236 19.34 14.48 11.03
C VAL A 236 18.63 14.39 12.38
N VAL A 237 17.30 14.19 12.37
CA VAL A 237 16.50 14.11 13.60
C VAL A 237 16.88 12.88 14.42
N ALA A 238 16.96 11.70 13.81
CA ALA A 238 17.29 10.46 14.52
C ALA A 238 18.71 10.47 15.08
N ALA A 239 19.67 11.04 14.36
CA ALA A 239 21.04 11.15 14.83
C ALA A 239 21.21 12.17 15.96
N ASN A 240 20.50 13.31 15.91
CA ASN A 240 20.47 14.23 17.05
C ASN A 240 19.78 13.63 18.27
N ALA A 241 18.65 12.96 18.10
CA ALA A 241 17.97 12.25 19.19
C ALA A 241 18.88 11.19 19.83
N TYR A 242 19.71 10.49 19.03
CA TYR A 242 20.73 9.57 19.55
C TYR A 242 21.78 10.30 20.40
N LEU A 243 22.29 11.43 19.94
CA LEU A 243 23.29 12.23 20.67
C LEU A 243 22.74 12.76 21.99
N GLU A 244 21.50 13.26 21.99
CA GLU A 244 20.80 13.69 23.20
C GLU A 244 20.64 12.52 24.19
N ALA A 245 20.15 11.37 23.71
CA ALA A 245 19.98 10.17 24.52
C ALA A 245 21.34 9.68 25.07
N ALA A 246 22.39 9.65 24.25
CA ALA A 246 23.75 9.25 24.62
C ALA A 246 24.34 10.16 25.69
N SER A 247 24.18 11.48 25.56
CA SER A 247 24.66 12.45 26.55
C SER A 247 24.00 12.25 27.93
N SER A 248 22.72 11.88 27.94
CA SER A 248 21.97 11.59 29.17
C SER A 248 22.34 10.23 29.78
N ALA A 249 22.59 9.23 28.94
CA ALA A 249 22.91 7.86 29.32
C ALA A 249 24.37 7.69 29.79
N SER A 250 25.28 8.52 29.30
CA SER A 250 26.71 8.52 29.68
C SER A 250 26.93 8.70 31.20
N ARG A 251 25.95 9.25 31.94
CA ARG A 251 26.00 9.31 33.42
C ARG A 251 25.68 7.97 34.12
N LYS A 252 25.21 6.95 33.40
CA LYS A 252 24.68 5.67 33.95
C LYS A 252 25.12 4.39 33.21
N GLN A 253 25.56 4.45 31.95
CA GLN A 253 25.96 3.30 31.13
C GLN A 253 27.19 3.59 30.24
N GLN A 254 27.91 2.54 29.85
CA GLN A 254 28.95 2.59 28.80
C GLN A 254 28.26 2.80 27.44
N VAL A 255 28.21 4.04 26.97
CA VAL A 255 27.82 4.37 25.59
C VAL A 255 29.04 4.15 24.70
N ASP A 256 28.85 3.54 23.53
CA ASP A 256 29.93 3.37 22.55
C ASP A 256 30.33 4.73 21.95
N GLU A 257 31.55 5.16 22.22
CA GLU A 257 32.11 6.41 21.68
C GLU A 257 32.17 6.40 20.14
N PHE A 258 32.34 5.22 19.53
CA PHE A 258 32.33 5.08 18.07
C PHE A 258 30.96 5.46 17.51
N GLU A 259 29.88 4.95 18.09
CA GLU A 259 28.51 5.24 17.64
C GLU A 259 28.13 6.71 17.84
N VAL A 260 28.63 7.35 18.90
CA VAL A 260 28.48 8.79 19.11
C VAL A 260 29.18 9.57 17.98
N GLN A 261 30.40 9.20 17.63
CA GLN A 261 31.12 9.86 16.54
C GLN A 261 30.42 9.66 15.19
N VAL A 262 29.93 8.44 14.91
CA VAL A 262 29.15 8.15 13.71
C VAL A 262 27.88 9.00 13.67
N ALA A 263 27.16 9.13 14.79
CA ALA A 263 25.98 9.99 14.86
C ALA A 263 26.30 11.45 14.55
N LYS A 264 27.40 12.02 15.07
CA LYS A 264 27.83 13.40 14.74
C LYS A 264 28.08 13.58 13.25
N GLU A 265 28.78 12.63 12.61
CA GLU A 265 29.06 12.70 11.18
C GLU A 265 27.78 12.56 10.33
N LEU A 266 26.84 11.71 10.73
CA LEU A 266 25.56 11.55 10.05
C LEU A 266 24.68 12.81 10.14
N VAL A 267 24.71 13.55 11.27
CA VAL A 267 24.01 14.84 11.37
C VAL A 267 24.59 15.83 10.37
N LYS A 268 25.93 15.97 10.30
CA LYS A 268 26.59 16.88 9.34
C LYS A 268 26.25 16.50 7.90
N PHE A 269 26.39 15.21 7.56
CA PHE A 269 26.08 14.70 6.22
C PHE A 269 24.61 14.96 5.84
N GLY A 270 23.66 14.62 6.72
CA GLY A 270 22.24 14.87 6.48
C GLY A 270 21.93 16.36 6.32
N ALA A 271 22.51 17.20 7.16
CA ALA A 271 22.35 18.66 7.10
C ALA A 271 22.84 19.24 5.77
N GLU A 272 24.03 18.83 5.30
CA GLU A 272 24.57 19.25 4.01
C GLU A 272 23.67 18.83 2.84
N GLN A 273 23.18 17.58 2.83
CA GLN A 273 22.26 17.08 1.80
C GLN A 273 20.95 17.88 1.77
N VAL A 274 20.37 18.18 2.94
CA VAL A 274 19.15 18.97 3.04
C VAL A 274 19.40 20.40 2.53
N ILE A 275 20.47 21.07 2.95
CA ILE A 275 20.81 22.43 2.48
C ILE A 275 21.00 22.46 0.96
N GLN A 276 21.71 21.47 0.41
CA GLN A 276 21.95 21.35 -1.02
C GLN A 276 20.64 21.14 -1.80
N THR A 277 19.75 20.29 -1.29
CA THR A 277 18.44 20.01 -1.91
C THR A 277 17.57 21.26 -2.01
N TYR A 278 17.69 22.18 -1.05
CA TYR A 278 16.92 23.44 -1.04
C TYR A 278 17.67 24.63 -1.65
N ASN A 279 18.88 24.43 -2.20
CA ASN A 279 19.64 25.51 -2.82
C ASN A 279 18.88 26.13 -4.01
N GLY A 280 18.84 27.47 -4.05
CA GLY A 280 18.08 28.22 -5.08
C GLY A 280 16.56 28.28 -4.85
N THR A 281 16.03 27.66 -3.79
CA THR A 281 14.62 27.80 -3.41
C THR A 281 14.41 28.97 -2.45
N SER A 282 13.19 29.50 -2.36
CA SER A 282 12.83 30.53 -1.37
C SER A 282 13.03 30.08 0.08
N MET A 283 13.05 28.77 0.32
CA MET A 283 13.21 28.17 1.65
C MET A 283 14.66 27.94 2.05
N HIS A 284 15.63 28.17 1.16
CA HIS A 284 17.05 27.88 1.40
C HIS A 284 17.57 28.48 2.72
N ALA A 285 17.32 29.77 2.95
CA ALA A 285 17.81 30.46 4.14
C ALA A 285 17.22 29.89 5.44
N ALA A 286 15.93 29.55 5.44
CA ALA A 286 15.26 28.97 6.61
C ALA A 286 15.79 27.55 6.90
N VAL A 287 15.98 26.75 5.86
CA VAL A 287 16.54 25.40 5.98
C VAL A 287 17.99 25.44 6.45
N GLN A 288 18.79 26.37 5.91
CA GLN A 288 20.18 26.56 6.34
C GLN A 288 20.26 26.95 7.81
N CYS A 289 19.43 27.88 8.27
CA CYS A 289 19.36 28.25 9.68
C CYS A 289 19.02 27.05 10.57
N LEU A 290 17.98 26.30 10.21
CA LEU A 290 17.57 25.11 10.97
C LEU A 290 18.66 24.04 11.03
N MET A 291 19.33 23.77 9.90
CA MET A 291 20.41 22.78 9.84
C MET A 291 21.68 23.24 10.60
N GLN A 292 21.91 24.55 10.70
CA GLN A 292 22.98 25.10 11.54
C GLN A 292 22.71 24.85 13.03
N GLU A 293 21.48 25.06 13.50
CA GLU A 293 21.08 24.76 14.88
C GLU A 293 21.40 23.29 15.25
N TYR A 294 21.12 22.36 14.36
CA TYR A 294 21.42 20.94 14.56
C TYR A 294 22.92 20.58 14.51
N THR A 295 23.79 21.46 14.00
CA THR A 295 25.22 21.17 13.80
C THR A 295 26.14 21.99 14.71
N GLU A 296 25.65 23.07 15.33
CA GLU A 296 26.43 24.00 16.15
C GLU A 296 27.10 23.33 17.36
N ASP A 297 26.39 22.42 18.03
CA ASP A 297 26.83 21.73 19.24
C ASP A 297 27.71 20.49 18.97
N LEU A 298 28.02 20.17 17.71
CA LEU A 298 28.76 18.96 17.34
C LEU A 298 30.29 19.13 17.38
N LYS A 299 30.79 20.33 17.71
CA LYS A 299 32.22 20.68 17.76
C LYS A 299 32.99 20.01 18.90
#